data_AF-A0A9E1YQP1-F1
#
_entry.id   AF-A0A9E1YQP1-F1
#
_cell.length_a   1.000
_cell.length_b   1.000
_cell.length_c   1.000
_cell.angle_alpha   90.00
_cell.angle_beta   90.00
_cell.angle_gamma   90.00
#
_symmetry.space_group_name_H-M   'P 1'
#
loop_
_entity.id
_entity.type
_entity.pdbx_description
1 polymer ?
#
loop_
_entity_poly.entity_id
_entity_poly.type
_entity_poly.pdbx_seq_one_letter_code
_entity_poly.pdbx_strand_id
1 'polypeptide(L)'
;MKKLFSTIIVLGLLFCNVGFALTKSPIFKPNKNIDVKKLLNFNINKYTFDDYEKIIGKKFRKWDGKSGLSPFAVDYKNIDILFKNKKGVLSLQKTKNNKIVLILVIVEKTSCETLKSSIPAKFINKNNTIDFERDLLGLKTEIFKFSHDLPDDIRISADCLISYDTEEKKAISGLSFINVGSKEIFQKVISLKRIVCSFLTYERQDEFLPKYKEAPYNFDERQRSEGVTTLDKPIVNQFYINDTDSTLLKNSFWPYFTTTKYNKDIIIAEDKTPFKEGEPRVKKILYDKITVDRVTGAIERVVHRYTPTSEYTVSNTMKGTYYGSCEKQEMDERKF
;
A
#
# COMPACT_ATOMS: atom_id res chain seq x y z
N MET A 1 -71.60 -16.79 -28.45
CA MET A 1 -70.38 -17.55 -28.04
C MET A 1 -69.08 -17.10 -28.72
N LYS A 2 -69.06 -16.57 -29.96
CA LYS A 2 -67.81 -16.12 -30.62
C LYS A 2 -67.09 -14.92 -29.97
N LYS A 3 -67.79 -14.05 -29.24
CA LYS A 3 -67.16 -12.88 -28.57
C LYS A 3 -66.37 -13.24 -27.30
N LEU A 4 -66.70 -14.33 -26.61
CA LEU A 4 -66.03 -14.71 -25.35
C LEU A 4 -64.64 -15.32 -25.59
N PHE A 5 -64.48 -16.09 -26.67
CA PHE A 5 -63.19 -16.69 -27.04
C PHE A 5 -62.16 -15.66 -27.51
N SER A 6 -62.60 -14.59 -28.19
CA SER A 6 -61.71 -13.50 -28.61
C SER A 6 -61.12 -12.74 -27.42
N THR A 7 -61.89 -12.54 -26.34
CA THR A 7 -61.41 -11.81 -25.15
C THR A 7 -60.42 -12.64 -24.33
N ILE A 8 -60.64 -13.96 -24.23
CA ILE A 8 -59.73 -14.87 -23.52
C ILE A 8 -58.39 -15.02 -24.27
N ILE A 9 -58.41 -15.06 -25.60
CA ILE A 9 -57.19 -15.14 -26.41
C ILE A 9 -56.37 -13.84 -26.35
N VAL A 10 -57.04 -12.67 -26.34
CA VAL A 10 -56.36 -11.37 -26.20
C VAL A 10 -55.78 -11.18 -24.78
N LEU A 11 -56.49 -11.61 -23.72
CA LEU A 11 -55.92 -11.63 -22.36
C LEU A 11 -54.79 -12.65 -22.20
N GLY A 12 -54.89 -13.83 -22.84
CA GLY A 12 -53.83 -14.84 -22.83
C GLY A 12 -52.55 -14.40 -23.54
N LEU A 13 -52.68 -13.66 -24.65
CA LEU A 13 -51.54 -13.06 -25.37
C LEU A 13 -50.93 -11.85 -24.64
N LEU A 14 -51.73 -11.11 -23.86
CA LEU A 14 -51.22 -10.08 -22.96
C LEU A 14 -50.45 -10.71 -21.79
N PHE A 15 -50.95 -11.80 -21.18
CA PHE A 15 -50.25 -12.51 -20.11
C PHE A 15 -48.99 -13.27 -20.56
N CYS A 16 -48.92 -13.72 -21.82
CA CYS A 16 -47.70 -14.33 -22.36
C CYS A 16 -46.59 -13.31 -22.71
N ASN A 17 -46.93 -12.02 -22.89
CA ASN A 17 -45.95 -10.97 -23.19
C ASN A 17 -45.45 -10.18 -21.96
N VAL A 18 -46.13 -10.23 -20.82
CA VAL A 18 -45.59 -9.60 -19.58
C VAL A 18 -44.49 -10.45 -18.93
N GLY A 19 -44.37 -11.73 -19.30
CA GLY A 19 -43.35 -12.64 -18.78
C GLY A 19 -41.92 -12.36 -19.26
N PHE A 20 -41.74 -11.61 -20.35
CA PHE A 20 -40.42 -11.32 -20.95
C PHE A 20 -39.92 -9.89 -20.70
N ALA A 21 -40.73 -9.02 -20.07
CA ALA A 21 -40.34 -7.68 -19.64
C ALA A 21 -40.10 -7.57 -18.13
N LEU A 22 -39.79 -8.68 -17.46
CA LEU A 22 -39.03 -8.67 -16.20
C LEU A 22 -37.62 -8.17 -16.50
N THR A 23 -37.51 -6.84 -16.71
CA THR A 23 -36.23 -6.14 -16.70
C THR A 23 -35.63 -6.42 -15.33
N LYS A 24 -34.75 -7.43 -15.25
CA LYS A 24 -34.02 -7.76 -14.03
C LYS A 24 -33.38 -6.45 -13.57
N SER A 25 -33.83 -5.96 -12.43
CA SER A 25 -33.29 -4.74 -11.83
C SER A 25 -31.77 -4.92 -11.73
N PRO A 26 -30.96 -3.94 -12.15
CA PRO A 26 -29.51 -4.12 -12.13
C PRO A 26 -29.06 -4.41 -10.70
N ILE A 27 -28.03 -5.25 -10.59
CA ILE A 27 -27.51 -5.73 -9.29
C ILE A 27 -27.07 -4.54 -8.44
N PHE A 28 -26.40 -3.57 -9.05
CA PHE A 28 -26.02 -2.30 -8.46
C PHE A 28 -26.76 -1.16 -9.16
N LYS A 29 -27.34 -0.25 -8.37
CA LYS A 29 -28.21 0.81 -8.87
C LYS A 29 -27.53 2.17 -8.78
N PRO A 30 -27.67 3.03 -9.80
CA PRO A 30 -27.11 4.37 -9.77
C PRO A 30 -27.75 5.21 -8.65
N ASN A 31 -26.96 6.10 -8.05
CA ASN A 31 -27.36 7.05 -7.00
C ASN A 31 -27.98 6.40 -5.75
N LYS A 32 -27.66 5.12 -5.48
CA LYS A 32 -28.09 4.40 -4.28
C LYS A 32 -26.88 4.05 -3.42
N ASN A 33 -27.11 3.93 -2.11
CA ASN A 33 -26.09 3.40 -1.21
C ASN A 33 -25.68 2.00 -1.65
N ILE A 34 -24.39 1.78 -1.81
CA ILE A 34 -23.85 0.47 -2.12
C ILE A 34 -23.97 -0.44 -0.90
N ASP A 35 -24.56 -1.60 -1.12
CA ASP A 35 -24.48 -2.69 -0.15
C ASP A 35 -23.10 -3.33 -0.26
N VAL A 36 -22.21 -2.95 0.67
CA VAL A 36 -20.82 -3.46 0.72
C VAL A 36 -20.81 -4.97 0.86
N LYS A 37 -21.69 -5.57 1.68
CA LYS A 37 -21.77 -7.02 1.81
C LYS A 37 -22.13 -7.66 0.47
N LYS A 38 -23.10 -7.10 -0.25
CA LYS A 38 -23.47 -7.59 -1.59
C LYS A 38 -22.31 -7.44 -2.59
N LEU A 39 -21.60 -6.32 -2.58
CA LEU A 39 -20.40 -6.10 -3.40
C LEU A 39 -19.34 -7.19 -3.13
N LEU A 40 -19.00 -7.40 -1.86
CA LEU A 40 -17.96 -8.34 -1.45
C LEU A 40 -18.30 -9.80 -1.75
N ASN A 41 -19.58 -10.18 -1.76
CA ASN A 41 -20.01 -11.54 -2.13
C ASN A 41 -20.37 -11.66 -3.63
N PHE A 42 -20.11 -10.65 -4.44
CA PHE A 42 -20.44 -10.67 -5.87
C PHE A 42 -19.50 -11.62 -6.62
N ASN A 43 -20.06 -12.70 -7.18
CA ASN A 43 -19.30 -13.61 -8.04
C ASN A 43 -19.19 -13.00 -9.44
N ILE A 44 -18.11 -12.24 -9.64
CA ILE A 44 -17.85 -11.51 -10.88
C ILE A 44 -17.57 -12.43 -12.08
N ASN A 45 -17.10 -13.65 -11.84
CA ASN A 45 -16.77 -14.62 -12.90
C ASN A 45 -18.01 -15.23 -13.58
N LYS A 46 -19.21 -15.00 -13.04
CA LYS A 46 -20.49 -15.38 -13.68
C LYS A 46 -20.92 -14.44 -14.82
N TYR A 47 -20.16 -13.38 -15.07
CA TYR A 47 -20.52 -12.34 -16.01
C TYR A 47 -19.37 -11.97 -16.94
N THR A 48 -19.73 -11.43 -18.09
CA THR A 48 -18.81 -10.81 -19.04
C THR A 48 -18.97 -9.29 -19.03
N PHE A 49 -18.08 -8.57 -19.72
CA PHE A 49 -18.18 -7.11 -19.82
C PHE A 49 -19.44 -6.63 -20.57
N ASP A 50 -20.01 -7.49 -21.40
CA ASP A 50 -21.23 -7.21 -22.16
C ASP A 50 -22.49 -7.41 -21.32
N ASP A 51 -22.39 -8.09 -20.17
CA ASP A 51 -23.47 -8.21 -19.18
C ASP A 51 -23.66 -6.92 -18.33
N TYR A 52 -23.05 -5.80 -18.70
CA TYR A 52 -23.07 -4.55 -17.93
C TYR A 52 -24.48 -4.09 -17.58
N GLU A 53 -25.49 -4.27 -18.47
CA GLU A 53 -26.86 -3.87 -18.16
C GLU A 53 -27.44 -4.65 -16.97
N LYS A 54 -27.06 -5.92 -16.81
CA LYS A 54 -27.46 -6.76 -15.68
C LYS A 54 -26.75 -6.34 -14.40
N ILE A 55 -25.49 -5.91 -14.50
CA ILE A 55 -24.65 -5.58 -13.33
C ILE A 55 -24.95 -4.16 -12.82
N ILE A 56 -24.85 -3.16 -13.69
CA ILE A 56 -24.90 -1.72 -13.35
C ILE A 56 -26.03 -0.95 -14.04
N GLY A 57 -26.76 -1.57 -14.98
CA GLY A 57 -27.89 -0.96 -15.68
C GLY A 57 -27.51 -0.19 -16.94
N LYS A 58 -28.52 0.42 -17.58
CA LYS A 58 -28.39 1.15 -18.86
C LYS A 58 -27.84 2.57 -18.74
N LYS A 59 -27.94 3.18 -17.55
CA LYS A 59 -27.48 4.55 -17.29
C LYS A 59 -26.06 4.52 -16.72
N PHE A 60 -25.06 4.45 -17.58
CA PHE A 60 -23.64 4.45 -17.23
C PHE A 60 -22.84 5.43 -18.10
N ARG A 61 -21.66 5.83 -17.61
CA ARG A 61 -20.65 6.56 -18.38
C ARG A 61 -19.63 5.58 -18.92
N LYS A 62 -19.42 5.56 -20.23
CA LYS A 62 -18.37 4.76 -20.89
C LYS A 62 -17.04 5.50 -20.88
N TRP A 63 -15.94 4.76 -20.98
CA TRP A 63 -14.64 5.36 -21.27
C TRP A 63 -14.66 6.08 -22.62
N ASP A 64 -14.07 7.26 -22.66
CA ASP A 64 -14.06 8.15 -23.83
C ASP A 64 -12.76 8.06 -24.64
N GLY A 65 -11.83 7.21 -24.23
CA GLY A 65 -10.51 7.07 -24.86
C GLY A 65 -9.50 8.16 -24.45
N LYS A 66 -9.92 9.19 -23.70
CA LYS A 66 -9.07 10.35 -23.35
C LYS A 66 -8.56 10.30 -21.93
N SER A 67 -9.37 9.76 -21.02
CA SER A 67 -9.01 9.61 -19.61
C SER A 67 -8.06 8.43 -19.40
N GLY A 68 -7.13 8.56 -18.44
CA GLY A 68 -6.21 7.48 -18.09
C GLY A 68 -6.95 6.25 -17.54
N LEU A 69 -6.54 5.07 -17.97
CA LEU A 69 -7.04 3.79 -17.45
C LEU A 69 -6.12 3.25 -16.34
N SER A 70 -6.67 2.42 -15.46
CA SER A 70 -5.86 1.58 -14.59
C SER A 70 -4.91 0.71 -15.45
N PRO A 71 -3.68 0.40 -15.01
CA PRO A 71 -2.68 -0.28 -15.86
C PRO A 71 -3.12 -1.63 -16.46
N PHE A 72 -4.08 -2.30 -15.81
CA PHE A 72 -4.66 -3.58 -16.24
C PHE A 72 -5.92 -3.44 -17.10
N ALA A 73 -6.54 -2.25 -17.15
CA ALA A 73 -7.81 -2.01 -17.82
C ALA A 73 -7.65 -1.59 -19.28
N VAL A 74 -8.62 -1.96 -20.11
CA VAL A 74 -8.74 -1.55 -21.52
C VAL A 74 -10.05 -0.83 -21.83
N ASP A 75 -11.03 -0.93 -20.94
CA ASP A 75 -12.33 -0.26 -21.04
C ASP A 75 -12.98 -0.19 -19.65
N TYR A 76 -13.90 0.75 -19.44
CA TYR A 76 -14.76 0.81 -18.26
C TYR A 76 -16.17 1.31 -18.56
N LYS A 77 -17.08 0.93 -17.66
CA LYS A 77 -18.42 1.51 -17.54
C LYS A 77 -18.66 1.90 -16.07
N ASN A 78 -18.97 3.17 -15.85
CA ASN A 78 -19.09 3.75 -14.51
C ASN A 78 -20.53 4.17 -14.21
N ILE A 79 -20.99 3.93 -12.98
CA ILE A 79 -22.20 4.54 -12.43
C ILE A 79 -21.85 5.34 -11.18
N ASP A 80 -22.54 6.46 -10.97
CA ASP A 80 -22.52 7.14 -9.68
C ASP A 80 -23.29 6.33 -8.65
N ILE A 81 -22.77 6.26 -7.44
CA ILE A 81 -23.40 5.58 -6.30
C ILE A 81 -23.15 6.38 -5.03
N LEU A 82 -23.75 5.94 -3.93
CA LEU A 82 -23.46 6.48 -2.60
C LEU A 82 -22.73 5.42 -1.77
N PHE A 83 -21.80 5.84 -0.94
CA PHE A 83 -21.20 5.03 0.11
C PHE A 83 -21.45 5.74 1.44
N LYS A 84 -22.28 5.17 2.32
CA LYS A 84 -22.72 5.83 3.57
C LYS A 84 -23.18 7.29 3.32
N ASN A 85 -24.02 7.48 2.31
CA ASN A 85 -24.56 8.77 1.83
C ASN A 85 -23.55 9.74 1.20
N LYS A 86 -22.29 9.34 1.04
CA LYS A 86 -21.25 10.13 0.36
C LYS A 86 -21.10 9.72 -1.10
N LYS A 87 -20.71 10.66 -1.97
CA LYS A 87 -20.52 10.36 -3.40
C LYS A 87 -19.42 9.32 -3.63
N GLY A 88 -19.72 8.35 -4.48
CA GLY A 88 -18.79 7.34 -4.96
C GLY A 88 -19.07 6.95 -6.41
N VAL A 89 -18.17 6.17 -6.99
CA VAL A 89 -18.28 5.64 -8.33
C VAL A 89 -18.09 4.13 -8.28
N LEU A 90 -19.01 3.39 -8.90
CA LEU A 90 -18.80 1.97 -9.17
C LEU A 90 -18.35 1.82 -10.62
N SER A 91 -17.16 1.28 -10.82
CA SER A 91 -16.53 1.07 -12.11
C SER A 91 -16.49 -0.42 -12.43
N LEU A 92 -17.22 -0.83 -13.46
CA LEU A 92 -17.04 -2.14 -14.08
C LEU A 92 -15.96 -1.97 -15.16
N GLN A 93 -14.82 -2.62 -14.99
CA GLN A 93 -13.70 -2.50 -15.93
C GLN A 93 -13.44 -3.82 -16.64
N LYS A 94 -13.01 -3.72 -17.90
CA LYS A 94 -12.53 -4.84 -18.71
C LYS A 94 -11.00 -4.84 -18.68
N THR A 95 -10.40 -6.01 -18.46
CA THR A 95 -8.94 -6.15 -18.52
C THR A 95 -8.45 -6.59 -19.89
N LYS A 96 -7.13 -6.50 -20.11
CA LYS A 96 -6.46 -6.98 -21.33
C LYS A 96 -6.76 -8.46 -21.64
N ASN A 97 -6.97 -9.29 -20.61
CA ASN A 97 -7.26 -10.71 -20.74
C ASN A 97 -8.78 -11.00 -20.82
N ASN A 98 -9.59 -10.01 -21.19
CA ASN A 98 -11.07 -10.10 -21.24
C ASN A 98 -11.77 -10.47 -19.92
N LYS A 99 -11.06 -10.48 -18.79
CA LYS A 99 -11.68 -10.58 -17.46
C LYS A 99 -12.33 -9.25 -17.09
N ILE A 100 -13.25 -9.30 -16.13
CA ILE A 100 -13.87 -8.09 -15.58
C ILE A 100 -13.52 -7.90 -14.11
N VAL A 101 -13.46 -6.64 -13.69
CA VAL A 101 -13.30 -6.25 -12.30
C VAL A 101 -14.33 -5.19 -11.93
N LEU A 102 -14.69 -5.16 -10.66
CA LEU A 102 -15.60 -4.18 -10.09
C LEU A 102 -14.85 -3.37 -9.04
N ILE A 103 -14.78 -2.06 -9.24
CA ILE A 103 -14.04 -1.13 -8.39
C ILE A 103 -15.01 -0.08 -7.85
N LEU A 104 -15.24 -0.10 -6.54
CA LEU A 104 -15.89 0.97 -5.80
C LEU A 104 -14.83 2.01 -5.45
N VAL A 105 -14.93 3.21 -6.02
CA VAL A 105 -14.12 4.37 -5.63
C VAL A 105 -14.97 5.29 -4.76
N ILE A 106 -14.52 5.57 -3.54
CA ILE A 106 -15.16 6.53 -2.65
C ILE A 106 -14.53 7.90 -2.90
N VAL A 107 -15.29 8.81 -3.51
CA VAL A 107 -14.76 10.10 -4.00
C VAL A 107 -14.63 11.10 -2.87
N GLU A 108 -15.60 11.11 -1.96
CA GLU A 108 -15.53 11.97 -0.78
C GLU A 108 -14.65 11.34 0.29
N LYS A 109 -13.69 12.13 0.78
CA LYS A 109 -12.74 11.75 1.83
C LYS A 109 -13.49 11.10 3.00
N THR A 110 -13.19 9.83 3.22
CA THR A 110 -13.82 8.97 4.21
C THR A 110 -12.72 8.32 5.02
N SER A 111 -12.80 8.36 6.35
CA SER A 111 -11.74 7.80 7.19
C SER A 111 -11.52 6.32 6.91
N CYS A 112 -10.29 5.84 7.13
CA CYS A 112 -9.99 4.43 6.94
C CYS A 112 -10.77 3.55 7.91
N GLU A 113 -11.05 4.05 9.11
CA GLU A 113 -11.95 3.38 10.06
C GLU A 113 -13.40 3.26 9.55
N THR A 114 -13.90 4.27 8.82
CA THR A 114 -15.24 4.21 8.22
C THR A 114 -15.32 3.17 7.10
N LEU A 115 -14.24 3.01 6.32
CA LEU A 115 -14.13 1.96 5.32
C LEU A 115 -14.04 0.58 5.99
N LYS A 116 -13.10 0.42 6.92
CA LYS A 116 -12.85 -0.81 7.67
C LYS A 116 -14.11 -1.33 8.35
N SER A 117 -14.83 -0.47 9.07
CA SER A 117 -16.10 -0.81 9.73
C SER A 117 -17.25 -1.18 8.77
N SER A 118 -17.16 -0.80 7.49
CA SER A 118 -18.16 -1.20 6.47
C SER A 118 -17.96 -2.61 5.94
N ILE A 119 -16.76 -3.17 6.13
CA ILE A 119 -16.39 -4.50 5.65
C ILE A 119 -16.72 -5.51 6.76
N PRO A 120 -17.51 -6.56 6.48
CA PRO A 120 -17.78 -7.60 7.48
C PRO A 120 -16.50 -8.25 8.00
N ALA A 121 -16.39 -8.39 9.33
CA ALA A 121 -15.19 -8.90 10.00
C ALA A 121 -14.68 -10.24 9.47
N LYS A 122 -15.58 -11.11 8.97
CA LYS A 122 -15.20 -12.40 8.34
C LYS A 122 -14.22 -12.28 7.17
N PHE A 123 -14.15 -11.11 6.51
CA PHE A 123 -13.24 -10.87 5.39
C PHE A 123 -11.86 -10.35 5.84
N ILE A 124 -11.79 -9.68 6.99
CA ILE A 124 -10.57 -9.05 7.51
C ILE A 124 -9.89 -10.03 8.45
N ASN A 125 -8.63 -10.37 8.18
CA ASN A 125 -7.79 -11.10 9.13
C ASN A 125 -6.41 -10.44 9.26
N LYS A 126 -5.68 -10.76 10.32
CA LYS A 126 -4.37 -10.12 10.57
C LYS A 126 -3.32 -10.44 9.51
N ASN A 127 -3.34 -11.65 8.95
CA ASN A 127 -2.33 -12.14 8.01
C ASN A 127 -2.45 -11.50 6.62
N ASN A 128 -3.61 -10.89 6.31
CA ASN A 128 -3.92 -10.30 5.01
C ASN A 128 -4.29 -8.81 5.09
N THR A 129 -3.88 -8.15 6.17
CA THR A 129 -4.19 -6.74 6.46
C THR A 129 -2.92 -5.98 6.80
N ILE A 130 -2.85 -4.73 6.32
CA ILE A 130 -1.91 -3.71 6.74
C ILE A 130 -2.74 -2.58 7.32
N ASP A 131 -2.44 -2.19 8.55
CA ASP A 131 -3.17 -1.14 9.28
C ASP A 131 -2.18 -0.40 10.18
N PHE A 132 -1.87 0.85 9.84
CA PHE A 132 -0.99 1.70 10.63
C PHE A 132 -1.19 3.19 10.32
N GLU A 133 -0.73 4.04 11.23
CA GLU A 133 -0.62 5.49 11.06
C GLU A 133 0.86 5.88 10.97
N ARG A 134 1.16 6.88 10.14
CA ARG A 134 2.47 7.56 10.15
C ARG A 134 2.30 9.07 10.25
N ASP A 135 3.26 9.71 10.90
CA ASP A 135 3.31 11.17 11.08
C ASP A 135 4.50 11.75 10.31
N LEU A 136 4.28 12.83 9.55
CA LEU A 136 5.33 13.63 8.92
C LEU A 136 4.99 15.10 8.93
N LEU A 137 5.83 15.89 9.60
CA LEU A 137 5.79 17.36 9.56
C LEU A 137 4.38 17.92 9.85
N GLY A 138 3.66 17.33 10.80
CA GLY A 138 2.31 17.75 11.16
C GLY A 138 1.20 17.16 10.28
N LEU A 139 1.51 16.20 9.41
CA LEU A 139 0.55 15.43 8.63
C LEU A 139 0.48 13.99 9.14
N LYS A 140 -0.71 13.58 9.59
CA LYS A 140 -0.99 12.19 9.95
C LYS A 140 -1.60 11.47 8.76
N THR A 141 -1.02 10.35 8.35
CA THR A 141 -1.55 9.50 7.29
C THR A 141 -1.99 8.16 7.87
N GLU A 142 -3.29 7.89 7.80
CA GLU A 142 -3.88 6.57 8.05
C GLU A 142 -3.73 5.71 6.79
N ILE A 143 -3.28 4.47 6.97
CA ILE A 143 -3.14 3.48 5.92
C ILE A 143 -3.84 2.21 6.34
N PHE A 144 -4.84 1.80 5.55
CA PHE A 144 -5.51 0.52 5.71
C PHE A 144 -5.58 -0.21 4.37
N LYS A 145 -4.99 -1.39 4.29
CA LYS A 145 -5.10 -2.29 3.14
C LYS A 145 -5.53 -3.66 3.62
N PHE A 146 -6.42 -4.33 2.89
CA PHE A 146 -6.65 -5.76 3.10
C PHE A 146 -6.92 -6.47 1.78
N SER A 147 -6.75 -7.79 1.78
CA SER A 147 -7.23 -8.62 0.69
C SER A 147 -7.81 -9.93 1.19
N HIS A 148 -8.87 -10.43 0.57
CA HIS A 148 -9.49 -11.70 0.94
C HIS A 148 -9.77 -12.55 -0.30
N ASP A 149 -9.34 -13.79 -0.26
CA ASP A 149 -9.54 -14.73 -1.36
C ASP A 149 -10.86 -15.48 -1.17
N LEU A 150 -11.68 -15.48 -2.21
CA LEU A 150 -12.91 -16.25 -2.30
C LEU A 150 -12.69 -17.52 -3.14
N PRO A 151 -13.68 -18.44 -3.17
CA PRO A 151 -13.78 -19.47 -4.20
C PRO A 151 -13.80 -18.88 -5.61
N ASP A 152 -13.68 -19.74 -6.62
CA ASP A 152 -13.76 -19.38 -8.05
C ASP A 152 -12.71 -18.36 -8.52
N ASP A 153 -11.50 -18.37 -7.95
CA ASP A 153 -10.41 -17.44 -8.36
C ASP A 153 -10.74 -15.95 -8.16
N ILE A 154 -11.56 -15.59 -7.16
CA ILE A 154 -11.88 -14.19 -6.86
C ILE A 154 -11.04 -13.67 -5.68
N ARG A 155 -10.58 -12.44 -5.79
CA ARG A 155 -9.98 -11.65 -4.71
C ARG A 155 -10.79 -10.37 -4.50
N ILE A 156 -11.11 -10.15 -3.23
CA ILE A 156 -11.53 -8.87 -2.70
C ILE A 156 -10.27 -8.13 -2.27
N SER A 157 -10.16 -6.84 -2.53
CA SER A 157 -9.22 -5.98 -1.81
C SER A 157 -9.85 -4.66 -1.43
N ALA A 158 -9.34 -4.03 -0.39
CA ALA A 158 -9.57 -2.61 -0.18
C ALA A 158 -8.27 -1.92 0.18
N ASP A 159 -8.20 -0.66 -0.21
CA ASP A 159 -7.10 0.24 0.08
C ASP A 159 -7.70 1.56 0.53
N CYS A 160 -7.15 2.10 1.61
CA CYS A 160 -7.44 3.40 2.13
C CYS A 160 -6.15 4.09 2.55
N LEU A 161 -5.99 5.30 2.03
CA LEU A 161 -4.93 6.21 2.37
C LEU A 161 -5.58 7.56 2.61
N ILE A 162 -5.61 8.03 3.86
CA ILE A 162 -6.19 9.34 4.19
C ILE A 162 -5.16 10.13 5.00
N SER A 163 -4.89 11.36 4.57
CA SER A 163 -4.02 12.28 5.29
C SER A 163 -4.82 13.39 5.95
N TYR A 164 -4.51 13.65 7.20
CA TYR A 164 -5.13 14.64 8.07
C TYR A 164 -4.11 15.69 8.46
N ASP A 165 -4.60 16.92 8.62
CA ASP A 165 -3.89 17.93 9.38
C ASP A 165 -3.91 17.53 10.87
N THR A 166 -2.75 17.54 11.53
CA THR A 166 -2.66 17.27 12.97
C THR A 166 -3.37 18.32 13.81
N GLU A 167 -3.45 19.57 13.35
CA GLU A 167 -4.06 20.68 14.09
C GLU A 167 -5.58 20.70 13.92
N GLU A 168 -6.07 20.55 12.68
CA GLU A 168 -7.50 20.69 12.36
C GLU A 168 -8.28 19.37 12.34
N LYS A 169 -7.60 18.21 12.40
CA LYS A 169 -8.18 16.86 12.17
C LYS A 169 -9.00 16.75 10.88
N LYS A 170 -8.77 17.65 9.93
CA LYS A 170 -9.47 17.72 8.65
C LYS A 170 -8.71 16.91 7.61
N ALA A 171 -9.43 16.07 6.87
CA ALA A 171 -8.82 15.28 5.80
C ALA A 171 -8.34 16.20 4.65
N ILE A 172 -7.03 16.27 4.45
CA ILE A 172 -6.38 17.10 3.41
C ILE A 172 -6.38 16.36 2.08
N SER A 173 -6.13 15.07 2.09
CA SER A 173 -6.10 14.24 0.88
C SER A 173 -6.47 12.81 1.22
N GLY A 174 -6.84 12.06 0.20
CA GLY A 174 -6.86 10.62 0.31
C GLY A 174 -7.73 9.94 -0.71
N LEU A 175 -7.64 8.62 -0.68
CA LEU A 175 -8.26 7.72 -1.62
C LEU A 175 -8.73 6.49 -0.86
N SER A 176 -9.92 6.02 -1.21
CA SER A 176 -10.46 4.78 -0.65
C SER A 176 -11.19 4.01 -1.72
N PHE A 177 -10.89 2.72 -1.85
CA PHE A 177 -11.59 1.87 -2.80
C PHE A 177 -11.74 0.43 -2.31
N ILE A 178 -12.77 -0.24 -2.82
CA ILE A 178 -12.98 -1.68 -2.68
C ILE A 178 -13.00 -2.29 -4.07
N ASN A 179 -12.19 -3.33 -4.28
CA ASN A 179 -12.10 -4.06 -5.53
C ASN A 179 -12.62 -5.49 -5.37
N VAL A 180 -13.23 -6.00 -6.45
CA VAL A 180 -13.61 -7.40 -6.62
C VAL A 180 -13.20 -7.83 -8.02
N GLY A 181 -12.40 -8.90 -8.14
CA GLY A 181 -11.89 -9.37 -9.43
C GLY A 181 -11.08 -10.65 -9.30
N SER A 182 -10.43 -11.09 -10.38
CA SER A 182 -9.60 -12.29 -10.35
C SER A 182 -8.33 -12.11 -9.51
N LYS A 183 -7.86 -13.18 -8.84
CA LYS A 183 -6.66 -13.17 -7.98
C LYS A 183 -5.38 -12.75 -8.71
N GLU A 184 -5.32 -12.97 -10.03
CA GLU A 184 -4.16 -12.57 -10.84
C GLU A 184 -4.08 -11.06 -11.07
N ILE A 185 -5.22 -10.35 -10.95
CA ILE A 185 -5.30 -8.91 -11.23
C ILE A 185 -4.90 -8.10 -10.01
N PHE A 186 -5.33 -8.54 -8.83
CA PHE A 186 -5.10 -7.83 -7.58
C PHE A 186 -4.06 -8.56 -6.74
N GLN A 187 -3.04 -7.83 -6.29
CA GLN A 187 -2.03 -8.39 -5.40
C GLN A 187 -2.65 -8.80 -4.06
N LYS A 188 -2.13 -9.89 -3.48
CA LYS A 188 -2.46 -10.30 -2.12
C LYS A 188 -1.77 -9.34 -1.15
N VAL A 189 -2.53 -8.77 -0.23
CA VAL A 189 -2.00 -8.03 0.91
C VAL A 189 -1.39 -9.04 1.89
N ILE A 190 -0.15 -8.80 2.25
CA ILE A 190 0.64 -9.52 3.25
C ILE A 190 0.87 -8.55 4.40
N SER A 191 0.60 -9.01 5.62
CA SER A 191 0.78 -8.20 6.83
C SER A 191 2.22 -7.73 7.02
N LEU A 192 2.39 -6.58 7.66
CA LEU A 192 3.70 -6.08 8.04
C LEU A 192 4.44 -7.09 8.93
N LYS A 193 5.74 -7.22 8.71
CA LYS A 193 6.62 -8.02 9.58
C LYS A 193 7.59 -7.08 10.27
N ARG A 194 7.51 -7.01 11.60
CA ARG A 194 8.48 -6.26 12.39
C ARG A 194 9.78 -7.06 12.49
N ILE A 195 10.90 -6.39 12.24
CA ILE A 195 12.24 -6.92 12.49
C ILE A 195 12.97 -5.96 13.43
N VAL A 196 13.75 -6.53 14.35
CA VAL A 196 14.64 -5.78 15.24
C VAL A 196 16.06 -6.16 14.90
N CYS A 197 16.85 -5.16 14.56
CA CYS A 197 18.21 -5.33 14.07
C CYS A 197 19.20 -4.72 15.03
N SER A 198 20.18 -5.53 15.45
CA SER A 198 21.25 -5.15 16.37
C SER A 198 22.55 -5.08 15.60
N PHE A 199 23.10 -3.88 15.45
CA PHE A 199 24.44 -3.68 14.90
C PHE A 199 25.47 -3.85 16.01
N LEU A 200 26.41 -4.77 15.81
CA LEU A 200 27.39 -5.19 16.81
C LEU A 200 28.80 -4.77 16.45
N THR A 201 29.08 -4.61 15.16
CA THR A 201 30.41 -4.23 14.70
C THR A 201 30.34 -3.06 13.73
N TYR A 202 31.46 -2.35 13.62
CA TYR A 202 31.65 -1.24 12.70
C TYR A 202 33.00 -1.37 12.03
N GLU A 203 33.00 -1.23 10.71
CA GLU A 203 34.20 -1.15 9.89
C GLU A 203 34.30 0.26 9.31
N ARG A 204 35.43 0.90 9.56
CA ARG A 204 35.72 2.20 9.01
C ARG A 204 36.26 2.10 7.58
N GLN A 205 35.96 3.10 6.75
CA GLN A 205 36.48 3.21 5.38
C GLN A 205 37.13 4.57 5.03
N ASP A 206 37.16 5.55 5.94
CA ASP A 206 37.80 6.86 5.71
C ASP A 206 39.27 6.92 6.15
N GLU A 207 40.07 7.66 5.37
CA GLU A 207 41.47 7.97 5.69
C GLU A 207 41.57 9.14 6.68
N PHE A 208 42.23 8.89 7.82
CA PHE A 208 42.55 9.92 8.81
C PHE A 208 43.66 10.85 8.34
N LEU A 209 43.58 12.12 8.74
CA LEU A 209 44.73 13.02 8.63
C LEU A 209 45.91 12.43 9.44
N PRO A 210 47.15 12.43 8.88
CA PRO A 210 48.32 11.80 9.51
C PRO A 210 48.54 12.18 10.98
N LYS A 211 48.25 13.43 11.36
CA LYS A 211 48.40 13.95 12.73
C LYS A 211 47.53 13.27 13.79
N TYR A 212 46.48 12.55 13.40
CA TYR A 212 45.58 11.82 14.32
C TYR A 212 45.77 10.31 14.27
N LYS A 213 46.74 9.79 13.51
CA LYS A 213 47.08 8.36 13.50
C LYS A 213 47.71 7.90 14.82
N GLU A 214 48.36 8.81 15.56
CA GLU A 214 49.12 8.48 16.79
C GLU A 214 48.68 9.28 18.03
N ALA A 215 47.63 10.11 17.94
CA ALA A 215 47.24 11.00 19.03
C ALA A 215 46.71 10.21 20.26
N PRO A 216 47.31 10.31 21.45
CA PRO A 216 46.76 9.76 22.68
C PRO A 216 45.78 10.79 23.25
N TYR A 217 44.47 10.52 23.27
CA TYR A 217 43.46 10.99 24.25
C TYR A 217 42.05 11.02 23.63
N ASN A 218 41.07 10.50 24.40
CA ASN A 218 39.62 10.74 24.31
C ASN A 218 38.96 10.74 22.93
N PHE A 219 39.38 9.84 22.06
CA PHE A 219 38.54 9.38 20.96
C PHE A 219 37.86 8.09 21.38
N ASP A 220 36.56 7.98 21.12
CA ASP A 220 35.83 6.71 21.16
C ASP A 220 36.70 5.63 20.50
N GLU A 221 37.15 4.60 21.24
CA GLU A 221 38.07 3.57 20.73
C GLU A 221 37.58 2.89 19.44
N ARG A 222 36.26 3.02 19.17
CA ARG A 222 35.54 2.80 17.90
C ARG A 222 36.19 3.40 16.64
N GLN A 223 37.17 4.28 16.81
CA GLN A 223 37.72 5.13 15.77
C GLN A 223 39.24 4.99 15.59
N ARG A 224 39.86 3.87 15.95
CA ARG A 224 41.32 3.69 15.80
C ARG A 224 41.78 2.46 15.01
N SER A 225 41.03 1.37 14.96
CA SER A 225 41.51 0.16 14.30
C SER A 225 41.29 0.19 12.79
N GLU A 226 42.35 -0.09 12.02
CA GLU A 226 42.19 -0.67 10.68
C GLU A 226 41.48 -2.03 10.85
N GLY A 227 40.28 -2.19 10.28
CA GLY A 227 39.48 -3.41 10.38
C GLY A 227 38.15 -3.27 11.17
N VAL A 228 37.53 -4.40 11.45
CA VAL A 228 36.20 -4.49 12.08
C VAL A 228 36.31 -4.35 13.60
N THR A 229 35.73 -3.29 14.16
CA THR A 229 35.67 -3.06 15.62
C THR A 229 34.34 -3.57 16.19
N THR A 230 34.37 -4.23 17.35
CA THR A 230 33.15 -4.55 18.12
C THR A 230 32.68 -3.33 18.90
N LEU A 231 31.38 -3.07 18.92
CA LEU A 231 30.76 -1.97 19.65
C LEU A 231 30.54 -2.38 21.12
N ASP A 232 30.88 -1.50 22.06
CA ASP A 232 30.64 -1.72 23.50
C ASP A 232 29.17 -1.97 23.83
N LYS A 233 28.27 -1.37 23.04
CA LYS A 233 26.82 -1.58 23.11
C LYS A 233 26.25 -1.70 21.71
N PRO A 234 25.33 -2.66 21.47
CA PRO A 234 24.67 -2.79 20.18
C PRO A 234 23.83 -1.55 19.87
N ILE A 235 23.87 -1.11 18.61
CA ILE A 235 22.92 -0.12 18.09
C ILE A 235 21.69 -0.90 17.64
N VAL A 236 20.55 -0.69 18.29
CA VAL A 236 19.31 -1.44 18.01
C VAL A 236 18.34 -0.56 17.22
N ASN A 237 17.95 -1.01 16.03
CA ASN A 237 16.97 -0.35 15.17
C ASN A 237 15.80 -1.28 14.87
N GLN A 238 14.61 -0.69 14.71
CA GLN A 238 13.39 -1.43 14.35
C GLN A 238 12.96 -1.05 12.94
N PHE A 239 12.60 -2.06 12.15
CA PHE A 239 12.09 -1.90 10.81
C PHE A 239 10.83 -2.73 10.60
N TYR A 240 10.07 -2.39 9.56
CA TYR A 240 8.93 -3.19 9.10
C TYR A 240 9.14 -3.58 7.64
N ILE A 241 9.07 -4.87 7.36
CA ILE A 241 9.06 -5.40 6.00
C ILE A 241 7.62 -5.38 5.49
N ASN A 242 7.37 -4.63 4.42
CA ASN A 242 6.10 -4.61 3.70
C ASN A 242 6.24 -5.38 2.39
N ASP A 243 5.92 -6.69 2.43
CA ASP A 243 5.96 -7.57 1.25
C ASP A 243 4.88 -7.21 0.21
N THR A 244 3.83 -6.48 0.60
CA THR A 244 2.80 -6.00 -0.34
C THR A 244 3.39 -4.92 -1.24
N ASP A 245 3.96 -3.88 -0.65
CA ASP A 245 4.48 -2.74 -1.45
C ASP A 245 5.97 -2.91 -1.81
N SER A 246 6.59 -4.06 -1.49
CA SER A 246 8.02 -4.33 -1.69
C SER A 246 8.93 -3.25 -1.09
N THR A 247 8.65 -2.86 0.16
CA THR A 247 9.37 -1.79 0.86
C THR A 247 9.86 -2.22 2.23
N LEU A 248 10.99 -1.64 2.65
CA LEU A 248 11.42 -1.63 4.05
C LEU A 248 10.97 -0.30 4.67
N LEU A 249 10.33 -0.34 5.84
CA LEU A 249 9.90 0.85 6.57
C LEU A 249 10.73 1.02 7.83
N LYS A 250 11.01 2.27 8.21
CA LYS A 250 11.58 2.66 9.50
C LYS A 250 10.56 2.43 10.63
N ASN A 251 11.00 2.57 11.88
CA ASN A 251 10.10 2.46 13.04
C ASN A 251 8.90 3.44 12.99
N SER A 252 9.06 4.59 12.32
CA SER A 252 8.00 5.57 12.07
C SER A 252 7.09 5.23 10.89
N PHE A 253 7.17 4.01 10.34
CA PHE A 253 6.45 3.53 9.15
C PHE A 253 6.71 4.33 7.86
N TRP A 254 7.75 5.16 7.86
CA TRP A 254 8.26 5.80 6.65
C TRP A 254 9.10 4.81 5.84
N PRO A 255 8.96 4.75 4.51
CA PRO A 255 9.87 3.99 3.68
C PRO A 255 11.32 4.33 4.00
N TYR A 256 12.16 3.31 4.08
CA TYR A 256 13.61 3.43 4.09
C TYR A 256 14.05 3.81 2.67
N PHE A 257 13.71 5.04 2.26
CA PHE A 257 14.09 5.62 0.98
C PHE A 257 13.82 4.70 -0.22
N THR A 258 14.69 4.72 -1.23
CA THR A 258 14.48 3.95 -2.47
C THR A 258 14.88 2.50 -2.27
N THR A 259 13.94 1.57 -2.45
CA THR A 259 14.24 0.14 -2.45
C THR A 259 14.76 -0.27 -3.83
N THR A 260 16.05 -0.63 -3.91
CA THR A 260 16.71 -1.01 -5.18
C THR A 260 16.65 -2.50 -5.46
N LYS A 261 16.49 -3.33 -4.41
CA LYS A 261 16.26 -4.77 -4.55
C LYS A 261 15.31 -5.25 -3.46
N TYR A 262 14.32 -6.03 -3.85
CA TYR A 262 13.38 -6.65 -2.92
C TYR A 262 12.97 -8.02 -3.44
N ASN A 263 13.44 -9.08 -2.80
CA ASN A 263 13.01 -10.44 -3.12
C ASN A 263 12.97 -11.30 -1.85
N LYS A 264 12.71 -12.61 -2.01
CA LYS A 264 12.60 -13.56 -0.89
C LYS A 264 13.90 -13.72 -0.07
N ASP A 265 15.05 -13.41 -0.64
CA ASP A 265 16.37 -13.67 -0.05
C ASP A 265 17.02 -12.39 0.47
N ILE A 266 16.78 -11.23 -0.18
CA ILE A 266 17.48 -9.99 0.14
C ILE A 266 16.60 -8.74 -0.05
N ILE A 267 16.82 -7.75 0.81
CA ILE A 267 16.29 -6.40 0.69
C ILE A 267 17.46 -5.43 0.65
N ILE A 268 17.49 -4.54 -0.33
CA ILE A 268 18.45 -3.44 -0.42
C ILE A 268 17.68 -2.14 -0.57
N ALA A 269 17.94 -1.22 0.34
CA ALA A 269 17.33 0.10 0.37
C ALA A 269 18.41 1.16 0.52
N GLU A 270 18.38 2.19 -0.34
CA GLU A 270 19.40 3.24 -0.36
C GLU A 270 18.80 4.64 -0.31
N ASP A 271 19.51 5.53 0.38
CA ASP A 271 19.35 6.96 0.31
C ASP A 271 20.63 7.60 -0.23
N LYS A 272 20.45 8.51 -1.17
CA LYS A 272 21.51 9.35 -1.73
C LYS A 272 21.02 10.78 -1.61
N THR A 273 21.58 11.50 -0.65
CA THR A 273 21.29 12.92 -0.53
C THR A 273 22.46 13.71 -1.14
N PRO A 274 22.29 14.30 -2.34
CA PRO A 274 23.34 15.08 -2.96
C PRO A 274 23.65 16.35 -2.13
N PHE A 275 24.88 16.83 -2.27
CA PHE A 275 25.20 18.22 -1.97
C PHE A 275 24.78 19.10 -3.13
N LYS A 276 24.15 20.24 -2.82
CA LYS A 276 23.97 21.31 -3.80
C LYS A 276 24.96 22.42 -3.49
N GLU A 277 25.52 23.00 -4.56
CA GLU A 277 26.38 24.18 -4.45
C GLU A 277 25.59 25.33 -3.79
N GLY A 278 26.20 26.01 -2.81
CA GLY A 278 25.55 27.05 -2.03
C GLY A 278 24.72 26.59 -0.83
N GLU A 279 24.52 25.27 -0.61
CA GLU A 279 23.88 24.79 0.62
C GLU A 279 24.76 25.06 1.86
N PRO A 280 24.16 25.43 3.00
CA PRO A 280 24.89 25.57 4.26
C PRO A 280 25.67 24.30 4.58
N ARG A 281 26.95 24.45 4.94
CA ARG A 281 27.80 23.34 5.38
C ARG A 281 27.38 22.89 6.78
N VAL A 282 26.30 22.12 6.87
CA VAL A 282 25.77 21.50 8.10
C VAL A 282 26.03 19.99 8.12
N LYS A 283 25.96 19.37 9.31
CA LYS A 283 26.05 17.90 9.43
C LYS A 283 24.95 17.24 8.61
N LYS A 284 25.31 16.30 7.73
CA LYS A 284 24.38 15.67 6.78
C LYS A 284 24.77 14.21 6.52
N ILE A 285 23.78 13.33 6.40
CA ILE A 285 23.99 11.98 5.86
C ILE A 285 23.92 12.10 4.34
N LEU A 286 25.00 11.76 3.64
CA LEU A 286 25.09 11.86 2.18
C LEU A 286 24.65 10.56 1.51
N TYR A 287 24.90 9.45 2.20
CA TYR A 287 24.61 8.12 1.74
C TYR A 287 24.24 7.23 2.93
N ASP A 288 23.16 6.47 2.79
CA ASP A 288 22.72 5.47 3.75
C ASP A 288 22.13 4.30 2.99
N LYS A 289 22.83 3.16 3.01
CA LYS A 289 22.36 1.93 2.38
C LYS A 289 22.18 0.86 3.45
N ILE A 290 21.02 0.23 3.48
CA ILE A 290 20.75 -0.97 4.25
C ILE A 290 20.63 -2.16 3.31
N THR A 291 21.33 -3.24 3.66
CA THR A 291 21.17 -4.57 3.09
C THR A 291 20.69 -5.51 4.18
N VAL A 292 19.56 -6.18 3.98
CA VAL A 292 19.05 -7.23 4.88
C VAL A 292 19.02 -8.55 4.13
N ASP A 293 19.78 -9.53 4.59
CA ASP A 293 19.65 -10.92 4.19
C ASP A 293 18.47 -11.54 4.96
N ARG A 294 17.44 -11.95 4.22
CA ARG A 294 16.20 -12.49 4.76
C ARG A 294 16.30 -13.96 5.16
N VAL A 295 17.35 -14.67 4.69
CA VAL A 295 17.60 -16.08 4.96
C VAL A 295 18.40 -16.22 6.25
N THR A 296 19.48 -15.46 6.38
CA THR A 296 20.38 -15.54 7.53
C THR A 296 20.03 -14.55 8.64
N GLY A 297 19.27 -13.49 8.32
CA GLY A 297 19.03 -12.37 9.21
C GLY A 297 20.20 -11.39 9.27
N ALA A 298 21.28 -11.59 8.52
CA ALA A 298 22.40 -10.65 8.50
C ALA A 298 21.97 -9.27 7.99
N ILE A 299 22.48 -8.21 8.63
CA ILE A 299 22.26 -6.83 8.21
C ILE A 299 23.57 -6.08 8.07
N GLU A 300 23.66 -5.31 6.99
CA GLU A 300 24.73 -4.38 6.69
C GLU A 300 24.14 -2.98 6.53
N ARG A 301 24.77 -1.97 7.12
CA ARG A 301 24.43 -0.57 6.89
C ARG A 301 25.66 0.25 6.56
N VAL A 302 25.74 0.73 5.31
CA VAL A 302 26.80 1.63 4.85
C VAL A 302 26.34 3.07 5.02
N VAL A 303 27.14 3.90 5.70
CA VAL A 303 26.81 5.30 5.98
C VAL A 303 27.96 6.21 5.60
N HIS A 304 27.67 7.26 4.81
CA HIS A 304 28.58 8.38 4.60
C HIS A 304 28.00 9.64 5.25
N ARG A 305 28.75 10.23 6.18
CA ARG A 305 28.32 11.42 6.91
C ARG A 305 29.28 12.57 6.70
N TYR A 306 28.78 13.68 6.20
CA TYR A 306 29.50 14.94 6.18
C TYR A 306 29.42 15.62 7.54
N THR A 307 30.56 16.08 8.04
CA THR A 307 30.68 16.92 9.22
C THR A 307 31.58 18.11 8.90
N PRO A 308 31.03 19.33 8.79
CA PRO A 308 31.73 20.51 8.28
C PRO A 308 32.97 20.91 9.08
N THR A 309 32.99 20.59 10.37
CA THR A 309 34.08 20.87 11.31
C THR A 309 34.86 19.61 11.68
N SER A 310 34.79 18.54 10.87
CA SER A 310 35.57 17.33 11.13
C SER A 310 37.04 17.66 10.97
N GLU A 311 37.79 17.68 12.07
CA GLU A 311 39.25 17.80 11.99
C GLU A 311 39.92 16.47 11.63
N TYR A 312 39.16 15.38 11.52
CA TYR A 312 39.69 14.01 11.52
C TYR A 312 39.94 13.45 10.11
N THR A 313 39.17 13.91 9.13
CA THR A 313 39.11 13.35 7.77
C THR A 313 39.47 14.39 6.73
N VAL A 314 40.25 14.03 5.72
CA VAL A 314 40.69 14.95 4.65
C VAL A 314 39.51 15.63 3.92
N SER A 315 38.38 14.92 3.78
CA SER A 315 37.20 15.38 3.02
C SER A 315 36.01 15.79 3.89
N ASN A 316 36.22 16.01 5.20
CA ASN A 316 35.15 16.28 6.16
C ASN A 316 34.00 15.25 6.13
N THR A 317 34.27 14.05 5.62
CA THR A 317 33.27 13.01 5.37
C THR A 317 33.76 11.72 6.00
N MET A 318 33.03 11.24 7.00
CA MET A 318 33.27 9.93 7.62
C MET A 318 32.51 8.86 6.84
N LYS A 319 33.14 7.71 6.61
CA LYS A 319 32.56 6.58 5.90
C LYS A 319 32.75 5.30 6.70
N GLY A 320 31.71 4.49 6.78
CA GLY A 320 31.86 3.15 7.31
C GLY A 320 30.61 2.31 7.21
N THR A 321 30.78 1.05 7.61
CA THR A 321 29.81 -0.01 7.49
C THR A 321 29.54 -0.60 8.86
N TYR A 322 28.28 -0.67 9.24
CA TYR A 322 27.83 -1.39 10.43
C TYR A 322 27.36 -2.78 10.03
N TYR A 323 27.74 -3.79 10.81
CA TYR A 323 27.27 -5.16 10.62
C TYR A 323 26.53 -5.66 11.86
N GLY A 324 25.57 -6.55 11.63
CA GLY A 324 24.74 -7.09 12.69
C GLY A 324 23.82 -8.19 12.22
N SER A 325 22.82 -8.48 13.05
CA SER A 325 21.74 -9.43 12.75
C SER A 325 20.38 -8.84 13.06
N CYS A 326 19.36 -9.34 12.38
CA CYS A 326 17.96 -9.01 12.56
C CYS A 326 17.19 -10.24 12.99
N GLU A 327 16.30 -10.04 13.95
CA GLU A 327 15.34 -11.04 14.41
C GLU A 327 13.93 -10.58 14.09
N LYS A 328 13.10 -11.52 13.62
CA LYS A 328 11.67 -11.26 13.43
C LYS A 328 11.00 -11.22 14.79
N GLN A 329 10.23 -10.17 15.07
CA GLN A 329 9.37 -10.12 16.23
C GLN A 329 7.92 -10.38 15.83
N GLU A 330 7.20 -11.13 16.67
CA GLU A 330 5.74 -11.17 16.59
C GLU A 330 5.19 -9.77 16.87
N MET A 331 4.23 -9.36 16.05
CA MET A 331 3.51 -8.12 16.30
C MET A 331 2.36 -8.43 17.24
N ASP A 332 2.59 -8.29 18.55
CA ASP A 332 1.49 -8.24 19.52
C ASP A 332 0.59 -7.07 19.19
N GLU A 333 -0.73 -7.26 19.36
CA GLU A 333 -1.74 -6.23 19.17
C GLU A 333 -1.37 -4.99 19.97
N ARG A 334 -0.98 -3.90 19.29
CA ARG A 334 -1.09 -2.60 19.92
C ARG A 334 -2.58 -2.31 20.06
N LYS A 335 -3.12 -2.55 21.25
CA LYS A 335 -4.29 -1.81 21.73
C LYS A 335 -3.85 -0.34 21.83
N PHE A 336 -4.40 0.50 20.98
CA PHE A 336 -4.54 1.92 21.27
C PHE A 336 -6.02 2.18 21.57
#